data_AF-A0A833WXA9-F1
#
_entry.id   AF-A0A833WXA9-F1
#
_cell.length_a   1.000
_cell.length_b   1.000
_cell.length_c   1.000
_cell.angle_alpha   90.00
_cell.angle_beta   90.00
_cell.angle_gamma   90.00
#
_symmetry.space_group_name_H-M   'P 1'
#
loop_
_entity.id
_entity.type
_entity.pdbx_description
1 polymer ?
#
loop_
_entity_poly.entity_id
_entity_poly.type
_entity_poly.pdbx_seq_one_letter_code
_entity_poly.pdbx_strand_id
1 'polypeptide(L)'
;NPPLLSPKTLVERDSLRASQKMVQRLTYRTRHSYATKSNQHRIVKTPGGKLVYQNTKKRASGPKCPVTGKRIQGIPHLRPAEYKRSRLSRNRRTVNRAYGGVLSGGAVRERIIRAFLVEEQKIVKKVLKIQKTKEKQASRS
;
A
#
# COMPACT_ATOMS: atom_id res chain seq x y z
N ASN A 1 -7.73 -52.07 -46.39
CA ASN A 1 -8.85 -51.12 -46.63
C ASN A 1 -9.30 -50.48 -45.33
N PRO A 2 -8.87 -49.25 -45.03
CA PRO A 2 -9.41 -48.51 -43.90
C PRO A 2 -10.83 -48.00 -44.25
N PRO A 3 -11.76 -47.92 -43.29
CA PRO A 3 -13.10 -47.42 -43.56
C PRO A 3 -13.04 -45.94 -43.91
N LEU A 4 -13.70 -45.58 -45.01
CA LEU A 4 -13.89 -44.20 -45.45
C LEU A 4 -14.64 -43.45 -44.34
N LEU A 5 -13.95 -42.56 -43.63
CA LEU A 5 -14.61 -41.59 -42.75
C LEU A 5 -15.57 -40.77 -43.60
N SER A 6 -16.86 -40.85 -43.28
CA SER A 6 -17.91 -40.04 -43.89
C SER A 6 -17.53 -38.55 -43.85
N PRO A 7 -17.69 -37.80 -44.94
CA PRO A 7 -17.40 -36.38 -44.96
C PRO A 7 -18.40 -35.67 -44.03
N LYS A 8 -17.96 -35.29 -42.83
CA LYS A 8 -18.69 -34.31 -42.00
C LYS A 8 -18.99 -33.12 -42.91
N THR A 9 -20.28 -32.90 -43.16
CA THR A 9 -20.79 -31.91 -44.10
C THR A 9 -20.11 -30.56 -43.86
N LEU A 10 -19.63 -29.93 -44.92
CA LEU A 10 -19.02 -28.59 -44.91
C LEU A 10 -19.86 -27.56 -44.11
N VAL A 11 -21.18 -27.76 -44.10
CA VAL A 11 -22.20 -26.99 -43.37
C VAL A 11 -22.03 -27.03 -41.84
N GLU A 12 -21.54 -28.13 -41.26
CA GLU A 12 -21.26 -28.25 -39.81
C GLU A 12 -19.95 -27.56 -39.40
N ARG A 13 -19.01 -27.37 -40.34
CA ARG A 13 -17.76 -26.63 -40.10
C ARG A 13 -17.97 -25.11 -40.18
N ASP A 14 -18.88 -24.65 -41.02
CA ASP A 14 -19.21 -23.23 -41.18
C ASP A 14 -20.06 -22.67 -40.02
N SER A 15 -20.95 -23.49 -39.44
CA SER A 15 -21.73 -23.11 -38.25
C SER A 15 -20.85 -22.95 -36.99
N LEU A 16 -19.80 -23.77 -36.83
CA LEU A 16 -18.79 -23.60 -35.78
C LEU A 16 -17.89 -22.38 -35.99
N ARG A 17 -17.77 -21.88 -37.23
CA ARG A 17 -17.02 -20.66 -37.60
C ARG A 17 -17.81 -19.38 -37.34
N ALA A 18 -19.12 -19.40 -37.59
CA ALA A 18 -20.01 -18.25 -37.36
C ALA A 18 -20.13 -17.87 -35.86
N SER A 19 -19.92 -18.82 -34.95
CA SER A 19 -19.93 -18.58 -33.50
C SER A 19 -18.60 -18.01 -32.96
N GLN A 20 -17.53 -17.97 -33.75
CA GLN A 20 -16.25 -17.39 -33.34
C GLN A 20 -16.13 -15.93 -33.77
N LYS A 21 -17.06 -15.07 -33.32
CA LYS A 21 -16.91 -13.62 -33.47
C LYS A 21 -15.71 -13.20 -32.61
N MET A 22 -14.55 -12.95 -33.23
CA MET A 22 -13.33 -12.54 -32.52
C MET A 22 -13.63 -11.38 -31.57
N VAL A 23 -13.20 -11.52 -30.31
CA VAL A 23 -13.28 -10.45 -29.32
C VAL A 23 -12.56 -9.21 -29.84
N GLN A 24 -13.09 -8.02 -29.55
CA GLN A 24 -12.48 -6.76 -29.96
C GLN A 24 -11.03 -6.67 -29.49
N ARG A 25 -10.08 -6.63 -30.43
CA ARG A 25 -8.64 -6.47 -30.15
C ARG A 25 -8.33 -5.04 -29.74
N LEU A 26 -7.32 -4.87 -28.89
CA LEU A 26 -6.93 -3.59 -28.32
C LEU A 26 -5.48 -3.26 -28.62
N THR A 27 -5.22 -2.01 -28.96
CA THR A 27 -3.89 -1.45 -29.21
C THR A 27 -3.55 -0.40 -28.16
N TYR A 28 -2.27 -0.30 -27.80
CA TYR A 28 -1.78 0.75 -26.91
C TYR A 28 -2.03 2.13 -27.52
N ARG A 29 -2.57 3.05 -26.72
CA ARG A 29 -2.92 4.41 -27.17
C ARG A 29 -1.74 5.38 -27.10
N THR A 30 -0.75 5.07 -26.28
CA THR A 30 0.48 5.85 -26.14
C THR A 30 1.55 5.34 -27.09
N ARG A 31 2.51 6.20 -27.45
CA ARG A 31 3.66 5.83 -28.31
C ARG A 31 4.57 4.73 -27.74
N HIS A 32 4.46 4.44 -26.45
CA HIS A 32 5.19 3.36 -25.79
C HIS A 32 4.51 2.01 -26.05
N SER A 33 5.15 1.15 -26.85
CA SER A 33 4.62 -0.15 -27.30
C SER A 33 4.88 -1.32 -26.36
N TYR A 34 5.78 -1.18 -25.36
CA TYR A 34 6.15 -2.28 -24.48
C TYR A 34 5.24 -2.43 -23.25
N ALA A 35 5.11 -3.67 -22.77
CA ALA A 35 4.35 -4.03 -21.56
C ALA A 35 5.20 -3.82 -20.30
N THR A 36 5.30 -2.57 -19.83
CA THR A 36 6.08 -2.21 -18.63
C THR A 36 5.19 -1.93 -17.41
N LYS A 37 5.79 -1.94 -16.21
CA LYS A 37 5.07 -1.65 -14.95
C LYS A 37 4.44 -0.25 -14.90
N SER A 38 5.00 0.72 -15.63
CA SER A 38 4.45 2.08 -15.76
C SER A 38 3.36 2.17 -16.82
N ASN A 39 3.40 1.32 -17.85
CA ASN A 39 2.46 1.30 -18.96
C ASN A 39 1.31 0.29 -18.74
N GLN A 40 0.83 0.18 -17.49
CA GLN A 40 -0.32 -0.67 -17.18
C GLN A 40 -1.62 0.01 -17.60
N HIS A 41 -2.58 -0.79 -18.06
CA HIS A 41 -3.84 -0.30 -18.61
C HIS A 41 -5.03 -1.04 -18.02
N ARG A 42 -6.18 -0.36 -17.98
CA ARG A 42 -7.48 -0.95 -17.72
C ARG A 42 -8.28 -0.94 -19.01
N ILE A 43 -8.91 -2.06 -19.34
CA ILE A 43 -9.87 -2.14 -20.44
C ILE A 43 -11.19 -1.52 -19.95
N VAL A 44 -11.68 -0.50 -20.65
CA VAL A 44 -12.91 0.21 -20.31
C VAL A 44 -13.83 0.21 -21.52
N LYS A 45 -15.14 -0.06 -21.31
CA LYS A 45 -16.18 0.14 -22.32
C LYS A 45 -16.49 1.62 -22.43
N THR A 46 -16.36 2.18 -23.62
CA THR A 46 -16.79 3.55 -23.88
C THR A 46 -18.31 3.61 -24.10
N PRO A 47 -18.95 4.79 -23.96
CA PRO A 47 -20.38 4.94 -24.27
C PRO A 47 -20.76 4.46 -25.67
N GLY A 48 -19.86 4.59 -26.66
CA GLY A 48 -20.05 4.05 -28.01
C GLY A 48 -19.86 2.53 -28.14
N GLY A 49 -19.86 1.78 -27.04
CA GLY A 49 -19.80 0.32 -27.01
C GLY A 49 -18.42 -0.30 -27.32
N LYS A 50 -17.39 0.51 -27.58
CA LYS A 50 -16.04 0.04 -27.92
C LYS A 50 -15.21 -0.20 -26.66
N LEU A 51 -14.50 -1.32 -26.61
CA LEU A 51 -13.45 -1.55 -25.62
C LEU A 51 -12.20 -0.73 -25.97
N VAL A 52 -11.65 -0.03 -24.99
CA VAL A 52 -10.48 0.84 -25.15
C VAL A 52 -9.56 0.73 -23.95
N TYR A 53 -8.23 0.80 -24.15
CA TYR A 53 -7.28 0.93 -23.05
C TYR A 53 -7.30 2.34 -22.43
N GLN A 54 -7.36 2.39 -21.10
CA GLN A 54 -7.09 3.60 -20.32
C GLN A 54 -5.85 3.40 -19.46
N ASN A 55 -4.93 4.37 -19.50
CA ASN A 55 -3.70 4.31 -18.73
C ASN A 55 -4.00 4.36 -17.23
N THR A 56 -3.50 3.37 -16.50
CA THR A 56 -3.66 3.28 -15.04
C THR A 56 -2.34 3.65 -14.38
N LYS A 57 -2.39 4.56 -13.39
CA LYS A 57 -1.22 4.91 -12.59
C LYS A 57 -0.81 3.71 -11.71
N LYS A 58 0.50 3.54 -11.48
CA LYS A 58 1.02 2.54 -10.54
C LYS A 58 0.36 2.69 -9.16
N ARG A 59 -0.02 1.57 -8.55
CA ARG A 59 -0.52 1.53 -7.17
C ARG A 59 0.59 2.01 -6.22
N ALA A 60 0.24 2.89 -5.30
CA ALA A 60 1.19 3.43 -4.33
C ALA A 60 1.20 2.57 -3.06
N SER A 61 2.39 2.37 -2.49
CA SER A 61 2.52 2.00 -1.08
C SER A 61 2.29 3.25 -0.24
N GLY A 62 1.34 3.17 0.70
CA GLY A 62 1.10 4.27 1.63
C GLY A 62 2.15 4.40 2.74
N PRO A 63 2.05 5.44 3.59
CA PRO A 63 2.94 5.66 4.71
C PRO A 63 2.89 4.52 5.72
N LYS A 64 4.07 4.04 6.11
CA LYS A 64 4.25 2.97 7.11
C LYS A 64 4.99 3.49 8.31
N CYS A 65 4.69 2.93 9.47
CA CYS A 65 5.46 3.17 10.68
C CYS A 65 6.84 2.48 10.55
N PRO A 66 7.96 3.18 10.83
CA PRO A 66 9.30 2.60 10.75
C PRO A 66 9.56 1.53 11.82
N VAL A 67 8.90 1.60 12.97
CA VAL A 67 9.10 0.66 14.08
C VAL A 67 8.28 -0.61 13.86
N THR A 68 6.99 -0.47 13.59
CA THR A 68 6.07 -1.63 13.49
C THR A 68 5.91 -2.15 12.07
N GLY A 69 6.34 -1.41 11.03
CA GLY A 69 6.06 -1.72 9.62
C GLY A 69 4.59 -1.59 9.20
N LYS A 70 3.67 -1.40 10.16
CA LYS A 70 2.22 -1.27 9.94
C LYS A 70 1.90 0.04 9.21
N ARG A 71 0.87 -0.02 8.37
CA ARG A 71 0.31 1.17 7.69
C ARG A 71 -0.22 2.18 8.69
N ILE A 72 -0.06 3.46 8.39
CA ILE A 72 -0.59 4.53 9.23
C ILE A 72 -2.07 4.75 8.89
N GLN A 73 -2.92 4.50 9.88
CA GLN A 73 -4.36 4.71 9.75
C GLN A 73 -4.69 6.20 9.66
N GLY A 74 -5.72 6.54 8.88
CA GLY A 74 -6.20 7.90 8.67
C GLY A 74 -5.49 8.68 7.55
N ILE A 75 -4.45 8.11 6.92
CA ILE A 75 -3.77 8.74 5.77
C ILE A 75 -4.02 7.91 4.50
N PRO A 76 -4.55 8.52 3.41
CA PRO A 76 -4.88 7.81 2.18
C PRO A 76 -3.61 7.35 1.47
N HIS A 77 -3.61 6.19 0.82
CA HIS A 77 -2.44 5.66 0.11
C HIS A 77 -2.39 6.18 -1.33
N LEU A 78 -1.63 7.26 -1.56
CA LEU A 78 -1.57 7.94 -2.85
C LEU A 78 -0.13 8.02 -3.37
N ARG A 79 0.03 8.34 -4.67
CA ARG A 79 1.36 8.61 -5.24
C ARG A 79 1.87 9.97 -4.73
N PRO A 80 3.20 10.19 -4.66
CA PRO A 80 3.76 11.45 -4.16
C PRO A 80 3.21 12.71 -4.84
N ALA A 81 2.92 12.65 -6.14
CA ALA A 81 2.34 13.77 -6.88
C ALA A 81 0.93 14.16 -6.42
N GLU A 82 0.14 13.21 -5.90
CA GLU A 82 -1.22 13.43 -5.41
C GLU A 82 -1.24 13.97 -3.97
N TYR A 83 -0.16 13.79 -3.21
CA TYR A 83 -0.01 14.36 -1.86
C TYR A 83 0.32 15.86 -1.85
N LYS A 84 0.53 16.46 -3.03
CA LYS A 84 0.78 17.88 -3.17
C LYS A 84 -0.38 18.69 -2.57
N ARG A 85 -0.04 19.84 -1.98
CA ARG A 85 -0.99 20.72 -1.27
C ARG A 85 -2.12 21.25 -2.16
N SER A 86 -1.92 21.31 -3.47
CA SER A 86 -2.92 21.72 -4.46
C SER A 86 -3.97 20.64 -4.76
N ARG A 87 -3.68 19.36 -4.47
CA ARG A 87 -4.57 18.22 -4.74
C ARG A 87 -5.23 17.69 -3.48
N LEU A 88 -4.53 17.79 -2.34
CA LEU A 88 -4.99 17.22 -1.07
C LEU A 88 -4.85 18.23 0.08
N SER A 89 -5.95 18.42 0.81
CA SER A 89 -6.02 19.24 2.01
C SER A 89 -5.10 18.74 3.13
N ARG A 90 -4.80 19.59 4.13
CA ARG A 90 -3.90 19.22 5.24
C ARG A 90 -4.48 18.12 6.13
N ASN A 91 -5.75 18.21 6.50
CA ASN A 91 -6.42 17.24 7.39
C ASN A 91 -6.38 15.80 6.86
N ARG A 92 -6.34 15.60 5.53
CA ARG A 92 -6.23 14.27 4.91
C ARG A 92 -4.79 13.74 4.87
N ARG A 93 -3.79 14.58 5.14
CA ARG A 93 -2.36 14.21 5.10
C ARG A 93 -1.77 13.97 6.48
N THR A 94 -2.44 14.42 7.53
CA THR A 94 -1.94 14.40 8.90
C THR A 94 -2.93 13.75 9.84
N VAL A 95 -2.46 13.27 10.98
CA VAL A 95 -3.30 12.84 12.10
C VAL A 95 -2.99 13.72 13.31
N ASN A 96 -4.01 14.17 14.04
CA ASN A 96 -3.88 15.11 15.16
C ASN A 96 -3.37 14.44 16.46
N ARG A 97 -2.32 13.62 16.37
CA ARG A 97 -1.62 13.04 17.53
C ARG A 97 -0.12 13.31 17.43
N ALA A 98 0.60 13.12 18.53
CA ALA A 98 2.07 13.15 18.52
C ALA A 98 2.63 12.15 17.47
N TYR A 99 3.60 12.61 16.68
CA TYR A 99 4.18 11.86 15.54
C TYR A 99 3.13 11.35 14.52
N GLY A 100 2.02 12.07 14.37
CA GLY A 100 0.98 11.79 13.39
C GLY A 100 1.54 11.75 11.96
N GLY A 101 1.32 10.64 11.28
CA GLY A 101 1.85 10.41 9.92
C GLY A 101 3.25 9.83 9.83
N VAL A 102 3.92 9.62 10.98
CA VAL A 102 5.23 8.94 11.04
C VAL A 102 5.12 7.64 11.83
N LEU A 103 4.49 7.68 13.01
CA LEU A 103 4.36 6.50 13.89
C LEU A 103 2.93 5.98 13.93
N SER A 104 2.78 4.67 14.17
CA SER A 104 1.50 4.05 14.47
C SER A 104 1.01 4.46 15.87
N GLY A 105 -0.30 4.39 16.13
CA GLY A 105 -0.84 4.72 17.46
C GLY A 105 -0.23 3.86 18.58
N GLY A 106 -0.04 2.57 18.32
CA GLY A 106 0.63 1.65 19.26
C GLY A 106 2.08 2.05 19.55
N ALA A 107 2.86 2.38 18.52
CA ALA A 107 4.25 2.81 18.70
C ALA A 107 4.37 4.13 19.48
N VAL A 108 3.41 5.04 19.32
CA VAL A 108 3.37 6.28 20.11
C VAL A 108 3.08 5.97 21.58
N ARG A 109 2.10 5.09 21.86
CA ARG A 109 1.78 4.66 23.22
C ARG A 109 2.97 4.00 23.92
N GLU A 110 3.65 3.08 23.24
CA GLU A 110 4.86 2.42 23.76
C GLU A 110 5.97 3.42 24.09
N ARG A 111 6.17 4.46 23.26
CA ARG A 111 7.16 5.51 23.53
C ARG A 111 6.79 6.34 24.76
N ILE A 112 5.53 6.70 24.92
CA ILE A 112 5.04 7.46 26.08
C ILE A 112 5.28 6.65 27.36
N ILE A 113 4.85 5.38 27.38
CA ILE A 113 5.01 4.50 28.53
C ILE A 113 6.50 4.27 28.84
N ARG A 114 7.32 3.99 27.82
CA ARG A 114 8.76 3.79 28.00
C ARG A 114 9.44 5.04 28.55
N ALA A 115 9.10 6.23 28.04
CA ALA A 115 9.66 7.47 28.54
C ALA A 115 9.32 7.68 30.02
N PHE A 116 8.05 7.48 30.39
CA PHE A 116 7.59 7.57 31.77
C PHE A 116 8.36 6.60 32.69
N LEU A 117 8.36 5.29 32.36
CA LEU A 117 9.03 4.27 33.18
C LEU A 117 10.53 4.51 33.33
N VAL A 118 11.21 5.01 32.30
CA VAL A 118 12.64 5.32 32.36
C VAL A 118 12.90 6.49 33.30
N GLU A 119 12.05 7.52 33.30
CA GLU A 119 12.18 8.64 34.24
C GLU A 119 11.90 8.20 35.68
N GLU A 120 10.84 7.44 35.93
CA GLU A 120 10.53 6.89 37.26
C GLU A 120 11.69 6.04 37.80
N GLN A 121 12.23 5.14 36.97
CA GLN A 121 13.38 4.31 37.35
C GLN A 121 14.64 5.15 37.63
N LYS A 122 14.87 6.26 36.92
CA LYS A 122 16.00 7.15 37.19
C LYS A 122 15.89 7.79 38.57
N ILE A 123 14.68 8.21 38.98
CA ILE A 123 14.43 8.79 40.30
C ILE A 123 14.70 7.74 41.38
N VAL A 124 14.10 6.55 41.25
CA VAL A 124 14.31 5.44 42.21
C VAL A 124 15.80 5.09 42.34
N LYS A 125 16.51 4.98 41.22
CA LYS A 125 17.96 4.71 41.22
C LYS A 125 18.77 5.81 41.92
N LYS A 126 18.40 7.09 41.76
CA LYS A 126 19.04 8.21 42.47
C LYS A 126 18.79 8.13 43.97
N VAL A 127 17.56 7.91 44.40
CA VAL A 127 17.19 7.83 45.82
C VAL A 127 17.91 6.67 46.52
N LEU A 128 17.88 5.47 45.91
CA LEU A 128 18.59 4.30 46.44
C LEU A 128 20.11 4.53 46.52
N LYS A 129 20.70 5.26 45.56
CA LYS A 129 22.11 5.63 45.61
C LYS A 129 22.42 6.57 46.78
N ILE A 130 21.56 7.57 47.02
CA ILE A 130 21.70 8.53 48.12
C ILE A 130 21.58 7.83 49.48
N GLN A 131 20.60 6.92 49.64
CA GLN A 131 20.42 6.15 50.88
C GLN A 131 21.64 5.28 51.17
N LYS A 132 22.12 4.50 50.19
CA LYS A 132 23.34 3.68 50.33
C LYS A 132 24.58 4.51 50.70
N THR A 133 24.73 5.72 50.13
CA THR A 133 25.85 6.60 50.50
C THR A 133 25.72 7.14 51.93
N LYS A 134 24.51 7.45 52.39
CA LYS A 134 24.24 7.90 53.76
C LYS A 134 24.50 6.77 54.78
N GLU A 135 24.01 5.56 54.52
CA GLU A 135 24.25 4.39 55.37
C GLU A 135 25.75 4.06 55.50
N LYS A 136 26.49 4.10 54.38
CA LYS A 136 27.94 3.87 54.37
C LYS A 136 28.72 4.97 55.11
N GLN A 137 28.23 6.21 55.12
CA GLN A 137 28.83 7.28 55.93
C GLN A 137 28.56 7.03 57.41
N ALA A 138 27.32 6.70 57.77
CA ALA A 138 26.92 6.41 59.14
C ALA A 138 27.62 5.19 59.75
N SER A 139 28.00 4.18 58.94
CA SER A 139 28.79 3.04 59.41
C SER A 139 30.29 3.31 59.54
N ARG A 140 30.76 4.48 59.06
CA ARG A 140 32.20 4.84 59.01
C ARG A 140 32.57 5.90 60.06
N SER A 141 31.57 6.63 60.55
CA SER A 141 31.57 7.40 61.79
C SER A 141 31.23 6.50 62.98
#